data_AF-A0A162BMY0-F1
#
_entry.id   AF-A0A162BMY0-F1
#
_cell.length_a   1.000
_cell.length_b   1.000
_cell.length_c   1.000
_cell.angle_alpha   90.00
_cell.angle_beta   90.00
_cell.angle_gamma   90.00
#
_symmetry.space_group_name_H-M   'P 1'
#
loop_
_entity.id
_entity.type
_entity.pdbx_description
1 polymer ?
#
loop_
_entity_poly.entity_id
_entity_poly.type
_entity_poly.pdbx_seq_one_letter_code
_entity_poly.pdbx_strand_id
1 'polypeptide(L)'
;MARKRRKLSKEMEAEIKAAEKKVEFVSAMIRDIREEDVQNEYAEAFAQVHAACSHLAALYITDGVTEESEGTLALYKGLLSRFEEEYEL
;
A
#
# COMPACT_ATOMS: atom_id res chain seq x y z
N MET A 1 5.95 15.22 -27.07
CA MET A 1 5.79 13.75 -27.14
C MET A 1 4.36 13.42 -26.73
N ALA A 2 3.56 12.78 -27.59
CA ALA A 2 2.20 12.39 -27.22
C ALA A 2 2.28 11.32 -26.13
N ARG A 3 1.78 11.64 -24.93
CA ARG A 3 1.75 10.68 -23.80
C ARG A 3 0.85 9.52 -24.22
N LYS A 4 1.37 8.29 -24.19
CA LYS A 4 0.59 7.08 -24.51
C LYS A 4 -0.64 7.07 -23.59
N ARG A 5 -1.83 6.79 -24.12
CA ARG A 5 -3.06 6.74 -23.31
C ARG A 5 -2.92 5.61 -22.28
N ARG A 6 -2.97 5.95 -20.99
CA ARG A 6 -2.89 4.98 -19.89
C ARG A 6 -4.03 3.96 -19.94
N LYS A 7 -3.75 2.70 -19.58
CA LYS A 7 -4.74 1.62 -19.51
C LYS A 7 -5.46 1.70 -18.15
N LEU A 8 -6.77 1.95 -18.16
CA LEU A 8 -7.57 1.99 -16.93
C LEU A 8 -8.22 0.64 -16.65
N SER A 9 -8.33 0.27 -15.37
CA SER A 9 -9.05 -0.90 -14.90
C SER A 9 -9.83 -0.56 -13.62
N LYS A 10 -11.15 -0.79 -13.65
CA LYS A 10 -12.01 -0.60 -12.48
C LYS A 10 -11.64 -1.53 -11.32
N GLU A 11 -11.13 -2.71 -11.64
CA GLU A 11 -10.67 -3.69 -10.65
C GLU A 11 -9.42 -3.18 -9.92
N MET A 12 -8.40 -2.75 -10.67
CA MET A 12 -7.20 -2.15 -10.10
C MET A 12 -7.53 -0.88 -9.29
N GLU A 13 -8.45 -0.04 -9.77
CA GLU A 13 -8.93 1.12 -9.01
C GLU A 13 -9.60 0.75 -7.69
N ALA A 14 -10.36 -0.34 -7.67
CA ALA A 14 -11.00 -0.82 -6.44
C ALA A 14 -9.96 -1.37 -5.46
N GLU A 15 -8.99 -2.14 -5.96
CA GLU A 15 -7.86 -2.68 -5.18
C GLU A 15 -7.01 -1.56 -4.56
N ILE A 16 -6.64 -0.55 -5.35
CA ILE A 16 -5.87 0.61 -4.84
C ILE A 16 -6.66 1.35 -3.76
N LYS A 17 -7.95 1.62 -3.99
CA LYS A 17 -8.80 2.28 -2.98
C LYS A 17 -8.94 1.46 -1.70
N ALA A 18 -9.04 0.13 -1.82
CA ALA A 18 -9.09 -0.75 -0.66
C ALA A 18 -7.75 -0.73 0.09
N ALA A 19 -6.63 -0.74 -0.65
CA ALA A 19 -5.29 -0.64 -0.10
C ALA A 19 -5.07 0.68 0.65
N GLU A 20 -5.42 1.81 0.06
CA GLU A 20 -5.32 3.14 0.69
C GLU A 20 -6.09 3.19 2.01
N LYS A 21 -7.34 2.68 2.03
CA LYS A 21 -8.15 2.61 3.25
C LYS A 21 -7.55 1.70 4.32
N LYS A 22 -7.02 0.54 3.92
CA LYS A 22 -6.38 -0.39 4.85
C LYS A 22 -5.12 0.23 5.45
N VAL A 23 -4.32 0.90 4.63
CA VAL A 23 -3.12 1.62 5.08
C VAL A 23 -3.47 2.76 6.03
N GLU A 24 -4.50 3.54 5.72
CA GLU A 24 -5.00 4.60 6.61
C GLU A 24 -5.45 4.02 7.97
N PHE A 25 -6.22 2.92 7.94
CA PHE A 25 -6.70 2.25 9.14
C PHE A 25 -5.55 1.73 10.02
N VAL A 26 -4.61 0.96 9.45
CA VAL A 26 -3.46 0.43 10.20
C VAL A 26 -2.58 1.57 10.72
N SER A 27 -2.36 2.62 9.92
CA SER A 27 -1.63 3.81 10.39
C SER A 27 -2.30 4.48 11.59
N ALA A 28 -3.65 4.52 11.61
CA ALA A 28 -4.40 5.05 12.74
C ALA A 28 -4.26 4.15 13.98
N MET A 29 -4.29 2.83 13.82
CA MET A 29 -4.05 1.88 14.91
C MET A 29 -2.66 2.05 15.53
N ILE A 30 -1.62 2.16 14.70
CA ILE A 30 -0.24 2.38 15.17
C ILE A 30 -0.13 3.70 15.94
N ARG A 31 -0.78 4.77 15.45
CA ARG A 31 -0.83 6.07 16.13
C ARG A 31 -1.55 6.04 17.47
N ASP A 32 -2.47 5.09 17.69
CA ASP A 32 -3.21 4.93 18.95
C ASP A 32 -2.42 4.15 20.02
N ILE A 33 -1.30 3.50 19.64
CA ILE A 33 -0.38 2.85 20.57
C ILE A 33 0.23 3.90 21.50
N ARG A 34 0.08 3.71 22.82
CA ARG A 34 0.55 4.67 23.84
C ARG A 34 2.02 4.51 24.20
N GLU A 35 2.56 3.32 24.05
CA GLU A 35 3.96 3.01 24.37
C GLU A 35 4.82 3.37 23.16
N GLU A 36 5.67 4.39 23.31
CA GLU A 36 6.43 5.00 22.21
C GLU A 36 7.36 4.00 21.50
N ASP A 37 8.06 3.16 22.27
CA ASP A 37 8.97 2.16 21.69
C ASP A 37 8.21 1.14 20.84
N VAL A 38 7.05 0.67 21.31
CA VAL A 38 6.17 -0.25 20.57
C VAL A 38 5.57 0.45 19.36
N GLN A 39 5.11 1.69 19.50
CA GLN A 39 4.59 2.47 18.37
C GLN A 39 5.64 2.61 17.27
N ASN A 40 6.89 2.93 17.63
CA ASN A 40 7.98 3.11 16.69
C ASN A 40 8.32 1.81 15.97
N GLU A 41 8.37 0.68 16.69
CA GLU A 41 8.60 -0.64 16.09
C GLU A 41 7.54 -0.97 15.02
N TYR A 42 6.26 -0.81 15.36
CA TYR A 42 5.17 -1.02 14.42
C TYR A 42 5.24 -0.06 13.22
N ALA A 43 5.55 1.21 13.47
CA ALA A 43 5.65 2.22 12.41
C ALA A 43 6.79 1.90 11.43
N GLU A 44 7.95 1.47 11.94
CA GLU A 44 9.10 1.07 11.14
C GLU A 44 8.80 -0.17 10.29
N ALA A 45 8.18 -1.19 10.89
CA ALA A 45 7.80 -2.40 10.16
C ALA A 45 6.73 -2.11 9.09
N PHE A 46 5.77 -1.23 9.39
CA PHE A 46 4.70 -0.86 8.47
C PHE A 46 5.14 0.07 7.33
N ALA A 47 6.29 0.75 7.46
CA ALA A 47 6.76 1.74 6.49
C ALA A 47 6.85 1.19 5.06
N GLN A 48 7.26 -0.07 4.90
CA GLN A 48 7.36 -0.71 3.57
C GLN A 48 5.98 -0.95 2.94
N VAL A 49 4.98 -1.35 3.74
CA VAL A 49 3.59 -1.54 3.27
C VAL A 49 3.03 -0.20 2.78
N HIS A 50 3.21 0.86 3.59
CA HIS A 50 2.76 2.22 3.24
C HIS A 50 3.44 2.72 1.95
N ALA A 51 4.76 2.52 1.82
CA ALA A 51 5.52 2.93 0.64
C ALA A 51 5.06 2.19 -0.62
N ALA A 52 4.84 0.87 -0.56
CA ALA A 52 4.36 0.09 -1.69
C ALA A 52 2.96 0.54 -2.15
N CYS A 53 2.05 0.81 -1.23
CA CYS A 53 0.72 1.35 -1.54
C CYS A 53 0.80 2.73 -2.21
N SER A 54 1.61 3.64 -1.65
CA SER A 54 1.81 4.99 -2.20
C SER A 54 2.41 4.95 -3.60
N HIS A 55 3.37 4.06 -3.82
CA HIS A 55 4.01 3.86 -5.12
C HIS A 55 3.03 3.29 -6.15
N LEU A 56 2.22 2.30 -5.77
CA LEU A 56 1.18 1.73 -6.64
C LEU A 56 0.18 2.79 -7.10
N ALA A 57 -0.31 3.63 -6.19
CA ALA A 57 -1.23 4.71 -6.53
C ALA A 57 -0.59 5.70 -7.52
N ALA A 58 0.67 6.08 -7.30
CA ALA A 58 1.40 6.98 -8.19
C ALA A 58 1.65 6.37 -9.58
N LEU A 59 2.04 5.09 -9.65
CA LEU A 59 2.21 4.35 -10.90
C LEU A 59 0.91 4.28 -11.69
N TYR A 60 -0.20 3.92 -11.03
CA TYR A 60 -1.50 3.82 -11.70
C TYR A 60 -2.00 5.18 -12.21
N ILE A 61 -1.78 6.26 -11.47
CA ILE A 61 -2.09 7.61 -11.94
C ILE A 61 -1.23 7.98 -13.15
N THR A 62 0.04 7.62 -13.16
CA THR A 62 0.97 8.02 -14.23
C THR A 62 0.77 7.20 -15.50
N ASP A 63 0.72 5.87 -15.37
CA ASP A 63 0.86 4.93 -16.47
C ASP A 63 -0.34 3.95 -16.58
N GLY A 64 -1.19 3.88 -15.56
CA GLY A 64 -2.33 2.96 -15.50
C GLY A 64 -1.89 1.53 -15.17
N VAL A 65 -2.57 0.55 -15.76
CA VAL A 65 -2.20 -0.87 -15.62
C VAL A 65 -1.00 -1.20 -16.48
N THR A 66 0.10 -1.51 -15.82
CA THR A 66 1.38 -2.01 -16.34
C THR A 66 1.84 -3.22 -15.53
N GLU A 67 2.80 -3.98 -16.06
CA GLU A 67 3.44 -5.08 -15.34
C GLU A 67 4.05 -4.60 -14.00
N GLU A 68 4.58 -3.39 -13.98
CA GLU A 68 5.10 -2.75 -12.76
C GLU A 68 3.98 -2.47 -11.74
N SER A 69 2.83 -1.94 -12.16
CA SER A 69 1.70 -1.71 -11.25
C SER A 69 1.12 -3.04 -10.71
N GLU A 70 1.07 -4.09 -11.54
CA GLU A 70 0.59 -5.41 -11.13
C GLU A 70 1.58 -6.06 -10.15
N GLY A 71 2.89 -5.96 -10.43
CA GLY A 71 3.94 -6.40 -9.53
C GLY A 71 3.95 -5.62 -8.20
N THR A 72 3.71 -4.32 -8.24
CA THR A 72 3.64 -3.47 -7.02
C THR A 72 2.41 -3.81 -6.19
N LEU A 73 1.26 -4.12 -6.81
CA LEU A 73 0.08 -4.61 -6.10
C LEU A 73 0.34 -5.95 -5.41
N ALA A 74 1.00 -6.88 -6.10
CA ALA A 74 1.39 -8.17 -5.51
C ALA A 74 2.38 -7.99 -4.35
N LEU A 75 3.37 -7.10 -4.51
CA LEU A 75 4.31 -6.74 -3.45
C LEU A 75 3.60 -6.16 -2.22
N TYR A 76 2.71 -5.18 -2.42
CA TYR A 76 1.90 -4.61 -1.35
C TYR A 76 1.12 -5.69 -0.58
N LYS A 77 0.43 -6.58 -1.30
CA LYS A 77 -0.35 -7.68 -0.69
C LYS A 77 0.55 -8.61 0.14
N GLY A 78 1.73 -8.96 -0.38
CA GLY A 78 2.69 -9.80 0.33
C GLY A 78 3.27 -9.14 1.59
N LEU A 79 3.64 -7.86 1.49
CA LEU A 79 4.13 -7.09 2.63
C LEU A 79 3.03 -6.92 3.71
N LEU A 80 1.79 -6.65 3.30
CA LEU A 80 0.67 -6.53 4.23
C LEU A 80 0.39 -7.85 4.94
N SER A 81 0.28 -8.96 4.21
CA SER A 81 0.06 -10.30 4.82
C SER A 81 1.14 -10.62 5.84
N ARG A 82 2.40 -10.37 5.49
CA ARG A 82 3.52 -10.61 6.40
C ARG A 82 3.45 -9.73 7.65
N PHE A 83 3.11 -8.45 7.49
CA PHE A 83 2.92 -7.54 8.63
C PHE A 83 1.76 -7.99 9.53
N GLU A 84 0.64 -8.39 8.95
CA GLU A 84 -0.51 -8.91 9.70
C GLU A 84 -0.17 -10.20 10.46
N GLU A 85 0.59 -11.11 9.84
CA GLU A 85 1.09 -12.32 10.49
C GLU A 85 2.09 -12.04 11.63
N GLU A 86 3.06 -11.15 11.42
CA GLU A 86 4.09 -10.82 12.41
C GLU A 86 3.52 -10.10 13.64
N TYR A 87 2.44 -9.32 13.47
CA TYR A 87 1.86 -8.47 14.52
C TYR A 87 0.46 -8.90 14.98
N GLU A 88 -0.01 -10.08 14.56
CA GLU A 88 -1.31 -10.68 14.92
C GLU A 88 -2.54 -9.78 14.61
N LEU A 89 -2.56 -9.15 13.43
CA LEU A 89 -3.60 -8.20 12.98
C LEU A 89 -4.60 -8.78 11.96
#